data_AF-A0AAV5HWY9-F1
#
_entry.id   AF-A0AAV5HWY9-F1
#
_cell.length_a   1.000
_cell.length_b   1.000
_cell.length_c   1.000
_cell.angle_alpha   90.00
_cell.angle_beta   90.00
_cell.angle_gamma   90.00
#
_symmetry.space_group_name_H-M   'P 1'
#
loop_
_entity.id
_entity.type
_entity.pdbx_description
1 polymer ?
#
loop_
_entity_poly.entity_id
_entity_poly.type
_entity_poly.pdbx_seq_one_letter_code
_entity_poly.pdbx_strand_id
1 'polypeptide(L)'
;MEEVIGGGRYSGVLTYNHINFLRCPENLTDPAYTRVPCLSGNANHVFANISDHVLYPHQLPESCVKTSVVPTIYNATEKNLSYEAISRMQEEGFDLGWSVDCRDCMADGGYCQLRSQDIKRYTYKCSHGDYMPRWKIILIWVGVILIGVIGLIVVLAVIGLILCKCKRRRKKNENMEDIAHGHQQNTAV
;
A
#
# COMPACT_ATOMS: atom_id res chain seq x y z
N MET A 1 21.30 11.76 -18.91
CA MET A 1 21.56 11.63 -17.46
C MET A 1 20.61 10.56 -16.97
N GLU A 2 21.12 9.39 -16.62
CA GLU A 2 20.32 8.35 -15.96
C GLU A 2 19.98 8.84 -14.55
N GLU A 3 18.69 8.81 -14.22
CA GLU A 3 18.17 9.18 -12.92
C GLU A 3 18.60 8.09 -11.92
N VAL A 4 19.57 8.41 -11.04
CA VAL A 4 19.99 7.50 -9.99
C VAL A 4 18.93 7.51 -8.88
N ILE A 5 17.80 6.87 -9.15
CA ILE A 5 16.78 6.59 -8.15
C ILE A 5 17.22 5.33 -7.41
N GLY A 6 17.50 5.44 -6.10
CA GLY A 6 17.67 4.26 -5.24
C GLY A 6 19.10 3.75 -5.07
N GLY A 7 20.12 4.59 -5.29
CA GLY A 7 21.47 4.29 -4.80
C GLY A 7 21.50 4.26 -3.28
N GLY A 8 21.24 3.10 -2.66
CA GLY A 8 21.14 2.91 -1.21
C GLY A 8 22.41 3.24 -0.41
N ARG A 9 23.47 3.78 -1.02
CA ARG A 9 24.68 4.22 -0.31
C ARG A 9 24.46 5.52 0.47
N TYR A 10 23.50 6.35 0.06
CA TYR A 10 23.22 7.65 0.67
C TYR A 10 21.72 7.85 0.81
N SER A 11 21.13 7.23 1.82
CA SER A 11 19.72 7.40 2.14
C SER A 11 19.53 8.65 2.97
N GLY A 12 19.41 9.78 2.28
CA GLY A 12 18.98 11.04 2.87
C GLY A 12 17.47 11.12 2.94
N VAL A 13 16.94 11.72 4.00
CA VAL A 13 15.53 12.14 4.01
C VAL A 13 15.51 13.58 3.53
N LEU A 14 14.91 13.78 2.36
CA LEU A 14 14.66 15.10 1.80
C LEU A 14 13.62 15.82 2.65
N THR A 15 13.78 17.13 2.78
CA THR A 15 12.73 18.00 3.33
C THR A 15 11.41 17.74 2.61
N TYR A 16 10.30 17.78 3.36
CA TYR A 16 8.99 17.36 2.82
C TYR A 16 8.53 18.20 1.62
N ASN A 17 8.99 19.45 1.49
CA ASN A 17 8.53 20.31 0.43
C ASN A 17 9.35 20.16 -0.84
N HIS A 18 8.64 20.13 -1.97
CA HIS A 18 9.18 19.95 -3.29
C HIS A 18 8.62 21.05 -4.20
N ILE A 19 9.49 21.60 -5.05
CA ILE A 19 9.08 22.40 -6.20
C ILE A 19 9.00 21.45 -7.40
N ASN A 20 7.78 21.21 -7.88
CA ASN A 20 7.49 20.40 -9.05
C ASN A 20 7.42 21.31 -10.28
N PHE A 21 8.32 21.11 -11.23
CA PHE A 21 8.31 21.82 -12.51
C PHE A 21 7.56 21.01 -13.56
N LEU A 22 6.59 21.64 -14.18
CA LEU A 22 5.71 21.06 -15.19
C LEU A 22 5.87 21.81 -16.49
N ARG A 23 5.84 21.08 -17.61
CA ARG A 23 5.76 21.65 -18.95
C ARG A 23 4.38 21.34 -19.50
N CYS A 24 3.65 22.38 -19.89
CA CYS A 24 2.30 22.30 -20.41
C CYS A 24 2.23 23.00 -21.77
N PRO A 25 1.41 22.52 -22.72
CA PRO A 25 1.17 23.22 -23.98
C PRO A 25 0.30 24.47 -23.77
N GLU A 26 -0.63 24.43 -22.81
CA GLU A 26 -1.57 25.50 -22.52
C GLU A 26 -1.19 26.26 -21.24
N ASN A 27 -1.71 27.49 -21.10
CA ASN A 27 -1.53 28.26 -19.86
C ASN A 27 -2.48 27.75 -18.79
N LEU A 28 -1.92 27.46 -17.62
CA LEU A 28 -2.71 27.12 -16.43
C LEU A 28 -3.28 28.39 -15.78
N THR A 29 -4.55 28.32 -15.38
CA THR A 29 -5.23 29.39 -14.64
C THR A 29 -5.28 29.13 -13.13
N ASP A 30 -4.90 27.93 -12.70
CA ASP A 30 -4.91 27.53 -11.30
C ASP A 30 -3.79 28.25 -10.53
N PRO A 31 -4.12 29.01 -9.46
CA PRO A 31 -3.15 29.78 -8.69
C PRO A 31 -2.13 28.92 -7.92
N ALA A 32 -2.35 27.61 -7.79
CA ALA A 32 -1.37 26.68 -7.26
C ALA A 32 -0.16 26.47 -8.20
N TYR A 33 -0.24 26.94 -9.45
CA TYR A 33 0.80 26.81 -10.45
C TYR A 33 1.33 28.18 -10.86
N THR A 34 2.57 28.44 -10.48
CA THR A 34 3.23 29.71 -10.79
C THR A 34 4.02 29.56 -12.09
N ARG A 35 3.72 30.40 -13.09
CA ARG A 35 4.44 30.39 -14.36
C ARG A 35 5.91 30.77 -14.13
N VAL A 36 6.82 30.05 -14.79
CA VAL A 36 8.27 30.26 -14.78
C VAL A 36 8.67 30.89 -16.12
N PRO A 37 8.82 32.22 -16.20
CA PRO A 37 8.96 32.91 -17.48
C PRO A 37 10.25 32.55 -18.22
N CYS A 38 11.36 32.41 -17.49
CA CYS A 38 12.68 32.13 -18.07
C CYS A 38 12.79 30.76 -18.76
N LEU A 39 11.93 29.81 -18.40
CA LEU A 39 11.85 28.48 -19.00
C LEU A 39 10.63 28.31 -19.93
N SER A 40 9.74 29.30 -19.97
CA SER A 40 8.55 29.30 -20.81
C SER A 40 8.86 29.88 -22.19
N GLY A 41 8.41 29.19 -23.24
CA GLY A 41 8.43 29.70 -24.60
C GLY A 41 7.04 30.02 -25.13
N ASN A 42 6.95 30.21 -26.46
CA ASN A 42 5.69 30.48 -27.16
C ASN A 42 4.81 29.24 -27.30
N ALA A 43 5.41 28.06 -27.48
CA ALA A 43 4.69 26.80 -27.70
C ALA A 43 4.53 25.94 -26.44
N ASN A 44 5.38 26.16 -25.43
CA ASN A 44 5.40 25.39 -24.19
C ASN A 44 5.55 26.34 -23.00
N HIS A 45 4.71 26.17 -22.00
CA HIS A 45 4.73 26.95 -20.77
C HIS A 45 5.22 26.09 -19.61
N VAL A 46 6.13 26.65 -18.82
CA VAL A 46 6.68 25.97 -17.64
C VAL A 46 6.05 26.57 -16.40
N PHE A 47 5.56 25.70 -15.52
CA PHE A 47 4.93 26.06 -14.26
C PHE A 47 5.66 25.37 -13.10
N ALA A 48 5.69 26.04 -11.96
CA ALA A 48 6.19 25.53 -10.70
C ALA A 48 5.03 25.35 -9.73
N ASN A 49 4.97 24.21 -9.05
CA ASN A 49 4.03 23.90 -7.99
C ASN A 49 4.79 23.47 -6.74
N ILE A 50 4.45 24.06 -5.60
CA ILE A 50 5.05 23.69 -4.32
C ILE A 50 4.09 22.79 -3.56
N SER A 51 4.57 21.61 -3.19
CA SER A 51 3.81 20.62 -2.43
C SER A 51 4.70 19.89 -1.44
N ASP A 52 4.09 19.28 -0.42
CA ASP A 52 4.74 18.43 0.59
C ASP A 52 5.09 17.02 0.07
N HIS A 53 5.01 16.81 -1.24
CA HIS A 53 5.31 15.56 -1.91
C HIS A 53 5.66 15.80 -3.38
N VAL A 54 6.25 14.79 -4.02
CA VAL A 54 6.47 14.78 -5.46
C VAL A 54 5.17 14.46 -6.19
N LEU A 55 4.78 15.28 -7.17
CA LEU A 55 3.58 15.02 -7.97
C LEU A 55 3.77 13.82 -8.90
N TYR A 56 2.79 12.92 -8.89
CA TYR A 56 2.68 11.79 -9.82
C TYR A 56 1.89 12.16 -11.07
N PRO A 57 2.04 11.42 -12.18
CA PRO A 57 1.36 11.74 -13.44
C PRO A 57 -0.17 11.91 -13.34
N HIS A 58 -0.83 11.17 -12.46
CA HIS A 58 -2.29 11.25 -12.25
C HIS A 58 -2.74 12.50 -11.49
N GLN A 59 -1.81 13.24 -10.89
CA GLN A 59 -2.08 14.49 -10.15
C GLN A 59 -1.78 15.73 -11.00
N LEU A 60 -1.23 15.55 -12.20
CA LEU A 60 -0.88 16.65 -13.08
C LEU A 60 -2.12 17.15 -13.82
N PRO A 61 -2.16 18.45 -14.18
CA PRO A 61 -3.14 18.94 -15.13
C PRO A 61 -3.04 18.18 -16.46
N GLU A 62 -4.17 18.07 -17.16
CA GLU A 62 -4.24 17.36 -18.43
C GLU A 62 -3.21 17.93 -19.43
N SER A 63 -2.57 17.05 -20.22
CA SER A 63 -1.51 17.38 -21.19
C SER A 63 -0.18 17.92 -20.63
N CYS A 64 -0.08 18.15 -19.32
CA CYS A 64 1.17 18.55 -18.68
C CYS A 64 2.10 17.37 -18.41
N VAL A 65 3.41 17.61 -18.51
CA VAL A 65 4.45 16.63 -18.19
C VAL A 65 5.37 17.20 -17.11
N LYS A 66 5.57 16.43 -16.03
CA LYS A 66 6.56 16.78 -15.01
C LYS A 66 7.96 16.68 -15.58
N THR A 67 8.71 17.79 -15.52
CA THR A 67 10.04 17.91 -16.10
C THR A 67 11.13 17.73 -15.05
N SER A 68 10.95 18.27 -13.84
CA SER A 68 11.92 18.15 -12.76
C SER A 68 11.28 18.38 -11.40
N VAL A 69 12.00 17.98 -10.36
CA VAL A 69 11.61 18.14 -8.95
C VAL A 69 12.83 18.65 -8.20
N VAL A 70 12.65 19.69 -7.39
CA VAL A 70 13.71 20.27 -6.57
C VAL A 70 13.27 20.30 -5.11
N PRO A 71 14.06 19.78 -4.16
CA PRO A 71 13.76 19.92 -2.73
C PRO A 71 13.76 21.39 -2.33
N THR A 72 12.90 21.77 -1.39
CA THR A 72 12.87 23.13 -0.86
C THR A 72 12.52 23.16 0.63
N ILE A 73 12.84 24.28 1.28
CA ILE A 73 12.38 24.60 2.63
C ILE A 73 11.26 25.61 2.46
N TYR A 74 10.04 25.15 2.71
CA TYR A 74 8.85 25.97 2.54
C TYR A 74 8.00 25.97 3.80
N ASN A 75 7.58 27.15 4.25
CA ASN A 75 6.65 27.29 5.36
C ASN A 75 5.23 27.39 4.79
N ALA A 76 4.38 26.40 5.05
CA ALA A 76 3.10 26.15 4.36
C ALA A 76 2.01 27.24 4.54
N THR A 77 2.36 28.41 5.06
CA THR A 77 1.41 29.49 5.36
C THR A 77 1.06 30.36 4.15
N GLU A 78 1.88 30.37 3.08
CA GLU A 78 1.60 31.17 1.88
C GLU A 78 1.01 30.28 0.75
N LYS A 79 -0.31 30.31 0.58
CA LYS A 79 -0.91 29.74 -0.62
C LYS A 79 -0.74 30.78 -1.74
N ASN A 80 -0.15 30.37 -2.86
CA ASN A 80 0.15 31.18 -4.06
C ASN A 80 1.47 31.96 -3.97
N LEU A 81 2.58 31.30 -4.30
CA LEU A 81 3.88 31.96 -4.36
C LEU A 81 4.07 32.69 -5.69
N SER A 82 4.61 33.90 -5.62
CA SER A 82 5.10 34.59 -6.80
C SER A 82 6.32 33.88 -7.38
N TYR A 83 6.60 34.13 -8.67
CA TYR A 83 7.82 33.64 -9.31
C TYR A 83 9.09 34.12 -8.58
N GLU A 84 9.07 35.34 -8.05
CA GLU A 84 10.18 35.90 -7.26
C GLU A 84 10.42 35.13 -5.97
N ALA A 85 9.35 34.71 -5.27
CA ALA A 85 9.48 33.89 -4.07
C ALA A 85 10.07 32.51 -4.40
N ILE A 86 9.66 31.91 -5.51
CA ILE A 86 10.21 30.64 -6.00
C ILE A 86 11.69 30.78 -6.40
N SER A 87 12.08 31.90 -7.00
CA SER A 87 13.48 32.20 -7.32
C SER A 87 14.32 32.30 -6.04
N ARG A 88 13.84 33.08 -5.06
CA ARG A 88 14.52 33.25 -3.78
C ARG A 88 14.71 31.92 -3.05
N MET A 89 13.70 31.04 -3.07
CA MET A 89 13.81 29.70 -2.48
C MET A 89 14.90 28.86 -3.15
N GLN A 90 15.03 28.95 -4.47
CA GLN A 90 16.09 28.25 -5.19
C GLN A 90 17.47 28.85 -4.90
N GLU A 91 17.56 30.17 -4.70
CA GLU A 91 18.79 30.86 -4.32
C GLU A 91 19.23 30.54 -2.88
N GLU A 92 18.28 30.40 -1.95
CA GLU A 92 18.51 29.93 -0.57
C GLU A 92 18.97 28.47 -0.54
N GLY A 93 18.58 27.69 -1.56
CA GLY A 93 18.97 26.30 -1.73
C GLY A 93 18.20 25.35 -0.82
N PHE A 94 18.82 24.22 -0.48
CA PHE A 94 18.24 23.22 0.41
C PHE A 94 19.33 22.52 1.21
N ASP A 95 18.98 22.16 2.44
CA ASP A 95 19.85 21.39 3.32
C ASP A 95 19.75 19.89 3.01
N LEU A 96 20.89 19.27 2.68
CA LEU A 96 21.00 17.83 2.53
C LEU A 96 21.50 17.21 3.83
N GLY A 97 20.66 16.40 4.46
CA GLY A 97 21.04 15.52 5.56
C GLY A 97 21.13 14.07 5.11
N TRP A 98 22.13 13.34 5.60
CA TRP A 98 22.25 11.89 5.42
C TRP A 98 22.48 11.20 6.77
N SER A 99 22.10 9.92 6.85
CA SER A 99 22.38 9.09 8.02
C SER A 99 22.82 7.69 7.62
N VAL A 100 23.92 7.25 8.23
CA VAL A 100 24.43 5.88 8.11
C VAL A 100 23.47 4.88 8.75
N ASP A 101 22.88 5.23 9.89
CA ASP A 101 21.90 4.40 10.59
C ASP A 101 20.66 4.13 9.71
N CYS A 102 20.29 5.10 8.86
CA CYS A 102 19.18 4.91 7.92
C CYS A 102 19.52 4.03 6.73
N ARG A 103 20.77 4.06 6.25
CA ARG A 103 21.24 3.09 5.24
C ARG A 103 21.13 1.68 5.80
N ASP A 104 21.66 1.46 6.99
CA ASP A 104 21.73 0.13 7.59
C ASP A 104 20.31 -0.36 7.94
N CYS A 105 19.45 0.51 8.47
CA CYS A 105 18.03 0.22 8.71
C CYS A 105 17.28 -0.27 7.45
N MET A 106 17.48 0.39 6.30
CA MET A 106 16.82 -0.02 5.06
C MET A 106 17.43 -1.28 4.46
N ALA A 107 18.74 -1.51 4.66
CA ALA A 107 19.38 -2.77 4.30
C ALA A 107 18.78 -3.95 5.11
N ASP A 108 18.39 -3.70 6.36
CA ASP A 108 17.72 -4.66 7.24
C ASP A 108 16.20 -4.78 6.99
N GLY A 109 15.66 -4.10 5.96
CA GLY A 109 14.25 -4.16 5.58
C GLY A 109 13.33 -3.24 6.40
N GLY A 110 13.90 -2.35 7.22
CA GLY A 110 13.18 -1.25 7.85
C GLY A 110 13.00 -0.05 6.91
N TYR A 111 12.42 1.03 7.43
CA TYR A 111 12.38 2.32 6.76
C TYR A 111 12.84 3.44 7.69
N CYS A 112 13.49 4.43 7.09
CA CYS A 112 14.02 5.59 7.78
C CYS A 112 12.93 6.66 7.98
N GLN A 113 12.80 7.18 9.20
CA GLN A 113 11.93 8.30 9.53
C GLN A 113 12.73 9.48 10.10
N LEU A 114 12.28 10.70 9.84
CA LEU A 114 12.71 11.88 10.60
C LEU A 114 11.91 11.98 11.90
N ARG A 115 12.61 12.12 13.03
CA ARG A 115 12.01 12.17 14.37
C ARG A 115 11.58 13.59 14.78
N SER A 116 12.22 14.64 14.25
CA SER A 116 11.83 16.03 14.49
C SER A 116 11.99 16.86 13.21
N GLN A 117 11.05 17.79 12.99
CA GLN A 117 11.12 18.83 11.95
C GLN A 117 11.91 20.06 12.42
N ASP A 118 12.69 19.96 13.50
CA ASP A 118 13.58 21.02 13.92
C ASP A 118 14.73 21.10 12.91
N ILE A 119 14.61 22.06 11.99
CA ILE A 119 15.45 22.32 10.81
C ILE A 119 16.95 22.30 11.11
N LYS A 120 17.35 22.49 12.38
CA LYS A 120 18.76 22.57 12.79
C LYS A 120 19.40 21.23 13.18
N ARG A 121 18.63 20.16 13.42
CA ARG A 121 19.17 18.82 13.74
C ARG A 121 18.25 17.72 13.23
N TYR A 122 18.55 17.22 12.03
CA TYR A 122 17.93 16.01 11.51
C TYR A 122 18.24 14.83 12.44
N THR A 123 17.23 14.40 13.20
CA THR A 123 17.31 13.17 13.99
C THR A 123 16.61 12.07 13.24
N TYR A 124 17.34 11.00 12.93
CA TYR A 124 16.83 9.87 12.16
C TYR A 124 16.41 8.75 13.09
N LYS A 125 15.33 8.05 12.75
CA LYS A 125 14.83 6.89 13.47
C LYS A 125 14.60 5.75 12.48
N CYS A 126 15.17 4.59 12.80
CA CYS A 126 14.81 3.35 12.12
C CYS A 126 13.46 2.86 12.63
N SER A 127 12.53 2.62 11.72
CA SER A 127 11.24 2.03 12.02
C SER A 127 11.06 0.78 11.18
N HIS A 128 10.84 -0.34 11.85
CA HIS A 128 10.34 -1.54 11.20
C HIS A 128 8.83 -1.44 11.35
N GLY A 129 8.16 -0.95 10.32
CA GLY A 129 6.70 -1.06 10.33
C GLY A 129 6.34 -2.53 10.37
N ASP A 130 5.28 -2.85 11.09
CA ASP A 130 4.59 -4.14 11.01
C ASP A 130 3.91 -4.31 9.64
N TYR A 131 4.62 -3.98 8.55
CA TYR A 131 4.20 -4.27 7.19
C TYR A 131 4.39 -5.77 7.03
N MET A 132 3.41 -6.53 7.51
CA MET A 132 3.29 -7.94 7.19
C MET A 132 3.19 -7.99 5.65
N PRO A 133 4.23 -8.46 4.95
CA PRO A 133 4.21 -8.45 3.51
C PRO A 133 3.00 -9.27 3.05
N ARG A 134 2.35 -8.86 1.94
CA ARG A 134 1.08 -9.45 1.48
C ARG A 134 1.06 -10.98 1.50
N TRP A 135 2.19 -11.63 1.23
CA TRP A 135 2.32 -13.08 1.29
C TRP A 135 2.10 -13.68 2.70
N LYS A 136 2.50 -13.00 3.78
CA LYS A 136 2.18 -13.43 5.16
C LYS A 136 0.68 -13.36 5.45
N ILE A 137 -0.01 -12.33 4.95
CA ILE A 137 -1.47 -12.21 5.04
C ILE A 137 -2.14 -13.35 4.29
N ILE A 138 -1.67 -13.67 3.09
CA ILE A 138 -2.17 -14.80 2.28
C ILE A 138 -2.01 -16.13 3.02
N LEU A 139 -0.85 -16.38 3.65
CA LEU A 139 -0.62 -17.61 4.42
C LEU A 139 -1.59 -17.77 5.59
N ILE A 140 -1.91 -16.68 6.29
CA ILE A 140 -2.89 -16.70 7.39
C ILE A 140 -4.27 -17.10 6.86
N TRP A 141 -4.72 -16.48 5.76
CA TRP A 141 -6.02 -16.82 5.15
C TRP A 141 -6.08 -18.26 4.64
N VAL A 142 -4.99 -18.76 4.03
CA VAL A 142 -4.89 -20.16 3.61
C VAL A 142 -5.01 -21.09 4.82
N GLY A 143 -4.35 -20.77 5.93
CA GLY A 143 -4.46 -21.54 7.18
C GLY A 143 -5.89 -21.61 7.72
N VAL A 144 -6.60 -20.48 7.75
CA VAL A 144 -8.01 -20.40 8.21
C VAL A 144 -8.93 -21.25 7.33
N ILE A 145 -8.76 -21.18 6.00
CA ILE A 145 -9.57 -21.96 5.05
C ILE A 145 -9.32 -23.45 5.24
N LEU A 146 -8.07 -23.89 5.39
CA LEU A 146 -7.74 -25.30 5.60
C LEU A 146 -8.38 -25.86 6.87
N ILE A 147 -8.33 -25.12 7.98
CA ILE A 147 -8.97 -25.52 9.24
C ILE A 147 -10.49 -25.64 9.06
N GLY A 148 -11.10 -24.68 8.35
CA GLY A 148 -12.54 -24.71 8.05
C GLY A 148 -12.94 -25.92 7.20
N VAL A 149 -12.17 -26.24 6.17
CA VAL A 149 -12.42 -27.40 5.29
C VAL A 149 -12.27 -28.72 6.06
N ILE A 150 -11.23 -28.86 6.87
CA ILE A 150 -11.03 -30.05 7.70
C ILE A 150 -12.20 -30.23 8.67
N GLY A 151 -12.64 -29.14 9.33
CA GLY A 151 -13.80 -29.16 10.22
C GLY A 151 -15.08 -29.62 9.50
N LEU A 152 -15.34 -29.09 8.29
CA LEU A 152 -16.50 -29.47 7.49
C LEU A 152 -16.49 -30.96 7.11
N ILE A 153 -15.33 -31.50 6.70
CA ILE A 153 -15.18 -32.92 6.35
C ILE A 153 -15.50 -33.81 7.55
N VAL A 154 -15.01 -33.45 8.75
CA VAL A 154 -15.29 -34.21 9.98
C VAL A 154 -16.78 -34.21 10.30
N VAL A 155 -17.45 -33.06 10.20
CA VAL A 155 -18.90 -32.94 10.43
C VAL A 155 -19.69 -33.83 9.45
N LEU A 156 -19.35 -33.78 8.16
CA LEU A 156 -19.99 -34.62 7.15
C LEU A 156 -19.77 -36.11 7.38
N ALA A 157 -18.56 -36.51 7.81
CA ALA A 157 -18.26 -37.90 8.16
C ALA A 157 -19.09 -38.39 9.35
N VAL A 158 -19.24 -37.57 10.39
CA VAL A 158 -20.08 -37.89 11.57
C VAL A 158 -21.55 -38.03 11.16
N ILE A 159 -22.09 -37.11 10.37
CA ILE A 159 -23.46 -37.18 9.86
C ILE A 159 -23.65 -38.45 9.03
N GLY A 160 -22.71 -38.76 8.12
CA GLY A 160 -22.72 -39.98 7.32
C GLY A 160 -22.76 -41.24 8.18
N LEU A 161 -21.94 -41.31 9.24
CA LEU A 161 -21.92 -42.44 10.18
C LEU A 161 -23.25 -42.59 10.93
N ILE A 162 -23.88 -41.48 11.34
CA ILE A 162 -25.20 -41.49 12.00
C ILE A 162 -26.26 -42.03 11.03
N LEU A 163 -26.31 -41.50 9.80
CA LEU A 163 -27.25 -41.95 8.77
C LEU A 163 -27.06 -43.43 8.41
N CYS A 164 -25.81 -43.89 8.29
CA CYS A 164 -25.48 -45.30 8.07
C CYS A 164 -25.98 -46.18 9.23
N LYS A 165 -25.78 -45.76 10.49
CA LYS A 165 -26.31 -46.48 11.66
C LYS A 165 -27.84 -46.49 11.69
N CYS A 166 -28.50 -45.37 11.36
CA CYS A 166 -29.96 -45.30 11.27
C CYS A 166 -30.53 -46.24 10.21
N LYS A 167 -29.96 -46.25 9.00
CA LYS A 167 -30.35 -47.19 7.93
C LYS A 167 -30.12 -48.66 8.32
N ARG A 168 -28.98 -48.97 8.96
CA ARG A 168 -28.65 -50.35 9.38
C ARG A 168 -29.59 -50.85 10.49
N ARG A 169 -30.00 -49.99 11.42
CA ARG A 169 -31.02 -50.32 12.44
C ARG A 169 -32.38 -50.55 11.82
N ARG A 170 -32.81 -49.69 10.89
CA ARG A 170 -34.09 -49.86 10.19
C ARG A 170 -34.16 -51.18 9.42
N LYS A 171 -33.12 -51.51 8.65
CA LYS A 171 -33.04 -52.80 7.92
C LYS A 171 -33.05 -54.02 8.85
N LYS A 172 -32.47 -53.91 10.05
CA LYS A 172 -32.53 -54.99 11.05
C LYS A 172 -33.95 -55.17 11.61
N ASN A 173 -34.68 -54.08 11.83
CA ASN A 173 -36.05 -54.12 12.34
C ASN A 173 -37.03 -54.69 11.30
N GLU A 174 -36.94 -54.27 10.04
CA GLU A 174 -37.75 -54.81 8.93
C GLU A 174 -37.54 -56.34 8.81
N ASN A 175 -36.28 -56.80 8.83
CA ASN A 175 -35.97 -58.23 8.80
C ASN A 175 -36.52 -59.00 10.04
N MET A 176 -36.61 -58.37 11.21
CA MET A 176 -37.13 -59.02 12.42
C MET A 176 -38.67 -59.10 12.41
N GLU A 177 -39.35 -58.10 11.84
CA GLU A 177 -40.80 -58.10 11.64
C GLU A 177 -41.21 -59.17 10.61
N ASP A 178 -40.46 -59.32 9.51
CA ASP A 178 -40.69 -60.38 8.52
C ASP A 178 -40.52 -61.79 9.12
N ILE A 179 -39.52 -61.99 9.98
CA ILE A 179 -39.30 -63.27 10.68
C ILE A 179 -40.43 -63.55 11.69
N ALA A 180 -40.90 -62.53 12.40
CA ALA A 180 -41.99 -62.67 13.37
C ALA A 180 -43.34 -63.02 12.69
N HIS A 181 -43.65 -62.39 11.55
CA HIS A 181 -44.85 -62.72 10.76
C HIS A 181 -44.79 -64.12 10.13
N GLY A 182 -43.62 -64.55 9.65
CA GLY A 182 -43.42 -65.92 9.16
C GLY A 182 -43.59 -66.98 10.25
N HIS A 183 -43.23 -66.66 11.49
CA HIS A 183 -43.43 -67.59 12.61
C HIS A 183 -44.90 -67.69 13.04
N GLN A 184 -45.68 -66.60 12.99
CA GLN A 184 -47.12 -66.62 13.31
C GLN A 184 -47.97 -67.38 12.28
N GLN A 185 -47.57 -67.40 11.00
CA GLN A 185 -48.27 -68.19 9.97
C GLN A 185 -48.05 -69.70 10.13
N ASN A 186 -46.93 -70.13 10.71
CA ASN A 186 -46.60 -71.55 10.89
C ASN A 186 -47.19 -72.19 12.16
N THR A 187 -47.76 -71.40 13.09
CA THR A 187 -48.38 -71.91 14.34
C THR A 187 -49.91 -72.01 14.27
N ALA A 188 -50.53 -71.73 13.12
CA ALA A 188 -51.98 -71.75 12.91
C ALA A 188 -52.49 -72.96 12.11
N VAL A 189 -51.76 -74.08 12.12
CA VAL A 189 -52.15 -75.38 11.54
C VAL A 189 -52.27 -76.42 12.63
#